data_AF-A0A8C0I267-F1
#
_entry.id   AF-A0A8C0I267-F1
#
_cell.length_a   1.000
_cell.length_b   1.000
_cell.length_c   1.000
_cell.angle_alpha   90.00
_cell.angle_beta   90.00
_cell.angle_gamma   90.00
#
_symmetry.space_group_name_H-M   'P 1'
#
loop_
_entity.id
_entity.type
_entity.pdbx_description
1 polymer ?
#
loop_
_entity_poly.entity_id
_entity_poly.type
_entity_poly.pdbx_seq_one_letter_code
_entity_poly.pdbx_strand_id
1 'polypeptide(L)'
;MGRVIRGQRKGAGSVFRAHVKHRKGAARLRAVDFAERHGYIKGIVKKVISSANRAVVGVVAGGGRIDKPILKAGRAYHKYKAKRNCWPRVRGVAMNPVEHPFGGGNHQHIGKPSTIRRDAPAGRKVGLIAARRTGRLRGTKTVQEKEN
;
A
#
# COMPACT_ATOMS: atom_id res chain seq x y z
N MET A 1 11.62 -16.10 -22.48
CA MET A 1 10.74 -14.92 -22.25
C MET A 1 9.40 -15.39 -21.70
N GLY A 2 8.77 -14.64 -20.80
CA GLY A 2 7.52 -15.03 -20.12
C GLY A 2 6.35 -14.10 -20.43
N ARG A 3 5.16 -14.40 -19.88
CA ARG A 3 3.96 -13.55 -19.96
C ARG A 3 4.07 -12.35 -19.01
N VAL A 4 3.26 -11.34 -19.26
CA VAL A 4 3.14 -10.15 -18.41
C VAL A 4 2.62 -10.53 -17.01
N ILE A 5 3.43 -10.27 -15.99
CA ILE A 5 3.10 -10.69 -14.63
C ILE A 5 1.93 -9.87 -14.06
N ARG A 6 1.23 -10.43 -13.06
CA ARG A 6 0.06 -9.78 -12.45
C ARG A 6 0.32 -8.35 -11.96
N GLY A 7 1.53 -8.06 -11.47
CA GLY A 7 1.92 -6.73 -11.01
C GLY A 7 1.86 -5.69 -12.13
N GLN A 8 2.35 -6.03 -13.32
CA GLN A 8 2.39 -5.16 -14.50
C GLN A 8 0.98 -4.86 -15.03
N ARG A 9 0.10 -5.87 -15.07
CA ARG A 9 -1.28 -5.74 -15.56
C ARG A 9 -2.13 -4.70 -14.82
N LYS A 10 -1.77 -4.37 -13.57
CA LYS A 10 -2.51 -3.40 -12.74
C LYS A 10 -2.39 -1.95 -13.21
N GLY A 11 -1.31 -1.60 -13.92
CA GLY A 11 -1.05 -0.23 -14.38
C GLY A 11 -1.84 0.16 -15.63
N ALA A 12 -2.26 -0.81 -16.44
CA ALA A 12 -2.89 -0.57 -17.75
C ALA A 12 -4.35 -0.07 -17.68
N GLY A 13 -4.90 0.17 -16.48
CA GLY A 13 -6.29 0.59 -16.35
C GLY A 13 -7.30 -0.46 -16.82
N SER A 14 -7.03 -1.75 -16.58
CA SER A 14 -7.95 -2.86 -16.89
C SER A 14 -8.91 -3.14 -15.72
N VAL A 15 -9.31 -4.40 -15.52
CA VAL A 15 -10.15 -4.87 -14.39
C VAL A 15 -9.64 -4.48 -12.99
N PHE A 16 -8.39 -4.02 -12.88
CA PHE A 16 -7.77 -3.58 -11.63
C PHE A 16 -8.11 -2.14 -11.21
N ARG A 17 -8.90 -1.41 -12.01
CA ARG A 17 -9.42 -0.08 -11.65
C ARG A 17 -10.27 -0.15 -10.38
N ALA A 18 -10.37 0.99 -9.70
CA ALA A 18 -11.21 1.14 -8.53
C ALA A 18 -12.69 1.00 -8.88
N HIS A 19 -13.47 0.36 -8.00
CA HIS A 19 -14.92 0.38 -8.11
C HIS A 19 -15.43 1.72 -7.54
N VAL A 20 -16.03 2.55 -8.40
CA VAL A 20 -16.37 3.94 -8.06
C VAL A 20 -17.89 4.22 -8.01
N LYS A 21 -18.74 3.35 -8.56
CA LYS A 21 -20.20 3.55 -8.69
C LYS A 21 -20.90 4.00 -7.40
N HIS A 22 -20.54 3.42 -6.25
CA HIS A 22 -21.19 3.71 -4.95
C HIS A 22 -20.42 4.73 -4.10
N ARG A 23 -19.34 5.33 -4.63
CA ARG A 23 -18.61 6.38 -3.90
C ARG A 23 -19.40 7.69 -4.02
N LYS A 24 -19.55 8.40 -2.91
CA LYS A 24 -20.30 9.67 -2.87
C LYS A 24 -19.55 10.83 -3.52
N GLY A 25 -18.23 10.88 -3.34
CA GLY A 25 -17.39 11.94 -3.89
C GLY A 25 -15.99 11.91 -3.29
N ALA A 26 -15.15 12.86 -3.71
CA ALA A 26 -13.84 13.05 -3.10
C ALA A 26 -13.99 13.80 -1.77
N ALA A 27 -13.34 13.32 -0.70
CA ALA A 27 -13.21 14.08 0.54
C ALA A 27 -12.15 15.17 0.34
N ARG A 28 -12.54 16.44 0.49
CA ARG A 28 -11.66 17.62 0.29
C ARG A 28 -11.98 18.67 1.33
N LEU A 29 -10.97 19.43 1.76
CA LEU A 29 -11.18 20.70 2.45
C LEU A 29 -11.85 21.68 1.48
N ARG A 30 -12.56 22.69 2.02
CA ARG A 30 -13.16 23.77 1.22
C ARG A 30 -12.08 24.55 0.46
N ALA A 31 -12.42 25.44 -0.45
CA ALA A 31 -11.44 26.39 -1.01
C ALA A 31 -10.94 27.35 0.10
N VAL A 32 -9.79 28.00 -0.11
CA VAL A 32 -9.29 29.04 0.81
C VAL A 32 -10.04 30.33 0.51
N ASP A 33 -10.67 30.94 1.52
CA ASP A 33 -11.33 32.23 1.40
C ASP A 33 -10.45 33.39 1.92
N PHE A 34 -10.98 34.61 1.92
CA PHE A 34 -10.26 35.81 2.35
C PHE A 34 -9.94 35.80 3.86
N ALA A 35 -10.81 35.20 4.68
CA ALA A 35 -10.69 35.18 6.14
C ALA A 35 -9.59 34.22 6.60
N GLU A 36 -9.40 33.09 5.92
CA GLU A 36 -8.36 32.11 6.22
C GLU A 36 -6.95 32.53 5.77
N ARG A 37 -6.83 33.58 4.94
CA ARG A 37 -5.55 34.02 4.35
C ARG A 37 -4.72 34.95 5.25
N HIS A 38 -5.35 35.58 6.26
CA HIS A 38 -4.75 36.64 7.08
C HIS A 38 -4.50 36.24 8.55
N GLY A 39 -4.88 35.03 8.98
CA GLY A 39 -4.62 34.51 10.32
C GLY A 39 -3.29 33.75 10.41
N TYR A 40 -2.52 33.92 11.49
CA TYR A 40 -1.22 33.25 11.70
C TYR A 40 -1.33 32.11 12.71
N ILE A 41 -0.52 31.05 12.56
CA ILE A 41 -0.36 29.94 13.52
C ILE A 41 1.14 29.54 13.61
N LYS A 42 1.62 29.20 14.82
CA LYS A 42 3.04 28.88 15.15
C LYS A 42 3.20 27.42 15.62
N GLY A 43 4.27 26.71 15.22
CA GLY A 43 4.54 25.32 15.65
C GLY A 43 5.90 24.72 15.21
N ILE A 44 6.24 23.53 15.73
CA ILE A 44 7.56 22.85 15.59
C ILE A 44 7.61 21.91 14.38
N VAL A 45 8.76 21.86 13.68
CA VAL A 45 8.91 21.30 12.31
C VAL A 45 9.73 20.00 12.28
N LYS A 46 9.18 18.91 11.72
CA LYS A 46 9.92 17.69 11.29
C LYS A 46 9.96 17.51 9.75
N LYS A 47 9.16 18.28 9.01
CA LYS A 47 9.13 18.37 7.54
C LYS A 47 8.72 19.80 7.21
N VAL A 48 9.49 20.52 6.38
CA VAL A 48 9.20 21.92 6.04
C VAL A 48 7.95 21.94 5.16
N ILE A 49 6.87 22.45 5.72
CA ILE A 49 5.57 22.66 5.08
C ILE A 49 5.29 24.15 5.28
N SER A 50 4.88 24.86 4.21
CA SER A 50 4.51 26.27 4.34
C SER A 50 3.41 26.43 5.38
N SER A 51 3.53 27.43 6.25
CA SER A 51 2.56 27.74 7.32
C SER A 51 1.18 28.08 6.79
N ALA A 52 1.06 28.44 5.51
CA ALA A 52 -0.21 28.72 4.83
C ALA A 52 -1.06 27.46 4.54
N ASN A 53 -0.58 26.25 4.87
CA ASN A 53 -1.34 25.02 4.65
C ASN A 53 -2.35 24.77 5.77
N ARG A 54 -3.58 24.38 5.43
CA ARG A 54 -4.62 24.02 6.40
C ARG A 54 -4.52 22.56 6.83
N ALA A 55 -4.88 22.30 8.08
CA ALA A 55 -5.02 20.97 8.67
C ALA A 55 -6.26 20.92 9.58
N VAL A 56 -6.73 19.71 9.90
CA VAL A 56 -7.81 19.48 10.87
C VAL A 56 -7.17 18.95 12.15
N VAL A 57 -7.45 19.61 13.27
CA VAL A 57 -7.01 19.15 14.59
C VAL A 57 -7.93 18.02 15.07
N GLY A 58 -7.33 16.91 15.52
CA GLY A 58 -8.05 15.75 16.05
C GLY A 58 -7.66 14.42 15.40
N VAL A 59 -8.33 13.35 15.83
CA VAL A 59 -8.12 11.98 15.33
C VAL A 59 -9.24 11.60 14.36
N VAL A 60 -8.91 10.86 13.29
CA VAL A 60 -9.91 10.36 12.34
C VAL A 60 -10.79 9.31 13.02
N ALA A 61 -12.11 9.46 12.93
CA ALA A 61 -13.08 8.51 13.47
C ALA A 61 -12.99 7.10 12.84
N GLY A 62 -13.50 6.08 13.53
CA GLY A 62 -13.51 4.69 13.06
C GLY A 62 -12.24 3.89 13.34
N GLY A 63 -11.51 4.25 14.41
CA GLY A 63 -10.38 3.50 14.94
C GLY A 63 -10.73 2.05 15.34
N GLY A 64 -9.71 1.21 15.53
CA GLY A 64 -9.86 -0.19 15.97
C GLY A 64 -10.49 -1.17 14.98
N ARG A 65 -10.91 -0.70 13.79
CA ARG A 65 -11.49 -1.57 12.73
C ARG A 65 -10.55 -2.69 12.25
N ILE A 66 -9.25 -2.57 12.50
CA ILE A 66 -8.22 -3.56 12.14
C ILE A 66 -7.96 -4.58 13.25
N ASP A 67 -8.32 -4.27 14.50
CA ASP A 67 -8.09 -5.12 15.66
C ASP A 67 -8.99 -6.36 15.60
N LYS A 68 -10.22 -6.17 15.08
CA LYS A 68 -11.12 -7.27 14.79
C LYS A 68 -10.65 -8.06 13.56
N PRO A 69 -10.27 -9.35 13.72
CA PRO A 69 -9.77 -10.14 12.61
C PRO A 69 -10.87 -10.47 11.58
N ILE A 70 -10.46 -10.65 10.32
CA ILE A 70 -11.35 -11.12 9.25
C ILE A 70 -11.36 -12.65 9.28
N LEU A 71 -12.39 -13.22 9.88
CA LEU A 71 -12.48 -14.67 10.12
C LEU A 71 -12.81 -15.50 8.87
N LYS A 72 -13.65 -14.97 7.96
CA LYS A 72 -14.16 -15.72 6.80
C LYS A 72 -13.71 -15.10 5.48
N ALA A 73 -13.44 -15.94 4.47
CA ALA A 73 -13.12 -15.51 3.11
C ALA A 73 -14.22 -14.62 2.50
N GLY A 74 -15.50 -14.95 2.72
CA GLY A 74 -16.64 -14.14 2.26
C GLY A 74 -16.61 -12.69 2.79
N ARG A 75 -16.20 -12.49 4.04
CA ARG A 75 -16.03 -11.13 4.61
C ARG A 75 -14.90 -10.36 3.91
N ALA A 76 -13.82 -11.04 3.53
CA ALA A 76 -12.75 -10.44 2.73
C ALA A 76 -13.22 -10.10 1.30
N TYR A 77 -14.02 -10.97 0.69
CA TYR A 77 -14.63 -10.72 -0.62
C TYR A 77 -15.42 -9.42 -0.62
N HIS A 78 -16.36 -9.22 0.32
CA HIS A 78 -17.15 -7.97 0.39
C HIS A 78 -16.26 -6.73 0.64
N LYS A 79 -15.20 -6.86 1.46
CA LYS A 79 -14.22 -5.78 1.68
C LYS A 79 -13.53 -5.33 0.38
N TYR A 80 -13.13 -6.27 -0.47
CA TYR A 80 -12.44 -5.95 -1.73
C TYR A 80 -13.41 -5.62 -2.88
N LYS A 81 -14.62 -6.19 -2.87
CA LYS A 81 -15.72 -5.84 -3.78
C LYS A 81 -16.07 -4.35 -3.72
N ALA A 82 -15.96 -3.71 -2.56
CA ALA A 82 -16.17 -2.26 -2.46
C ALA A 82 -14.96 -1.40 -2.92
N LYS A 83 -13.76 -1.99 -3.06
CA LYS A 83 -12.52 -1.25 -3.31
C LYS A 83 -12.04 -1.37 -4.75
N ARG A 84 -11.51 -2.54 -5.11
CA ARG A 84 -10.99 -2.89 -6.44
C ARG A 84 -10.77 -4.40 -6.52
N ASN A 85 -10.68 -4.94 -7.73
CA ASN A 85 -10.34 -6.34 -7.98
C ASN A 85 -8.86 -6.64 -7.64
N CYS A 86 -8.53 -6.87 -6.36
CA CYS A 86 -7.17 -7.26 -5.95
C CYS A 86 -7.11 -8.53 -5.08
N TRP A 87 -8.24 -9.18 -4.89
CA TRP A 87 -8.41 -10.42 -4.12
C TRP A 87 -9.28 -11.38 -4.95
N PRO A 88 -8.97 -12.68 -5.01
CA PRO A 88 -7.90 -13.39 -4.29
C PRO A 88 -6.49 -13.14 -4.84
N ARG A 89 -5.46 -13.53 -4.08
CA ARG A 89 -4.05 -13.46 -4.51
C ARG A 89 -3.41 -14.84 -4.49
N VAL A 90 -3.12 -15.35 -5.67
CA VAL A 90 -2.30 -16.55 -5.88
C VAL A 90 -0.83 -16.23 -5.58
N ARG A 91 -0.13 -17.16 -4.91
CA ARG A 91 1.30 -17.07 -4.61
C ARG A 91 2.10 -17.27 -5.91
N GLY A 92 3.16 -16.49 -6.11
CA GLY A 92 3.99 -16.59 -7.32
C GLY A 92 4.69 -17.94 -7.50
N VAL A 93 4.97 -18.65 -6.41
CA VAL A 93 5.57 -20.00 -6.44
C VAL A 93 4.60 -21.08 -6.92
N ALA A 94 3.30 -20.84 -6.78
CA ALA A 94 2.26 -21.76 -7.26
C ALA A 94 1.89 -21.52 -8.73
N MET A 95 2.57 -20.59 -9.41
CA MET A 95 2.36 -20.27 -10.82
C MET A 95 3.39 -20.98 -11.69
N ASN A 96 3.16 -21.01 -12.99
CA ASN A 96 4.14 -21.53 -13.96
C ASN A 96 5.31 -20.53 -14.17
N PRO A 97 6.49 -20.98 -14.64
CA PRO A 97 7.65 -20.11 -14.89
C PRO A 97 7.34 -18.92 -15.80
N VAL A 98 6.40 -19.12 -16.73
CA VAL A 98 5.94 -18.11 -17.69
C VAL A 98 5.20 -16.96 -17.00
N GLU A 99 4.53 -17.21 -15.88
CA GLU A 99 3.63 -16.24 -15.24
C GLU A 99 4.27 -15.47 -14.07
N HIS A 100 5.28 -16.06 -13.43
CA HIS A 100 5.96 -15.47 -12.30
C HIS A 100 7.43 -15.88 -12.25
N PRO A 101 8.36 -14.97 -11.90
CA PRO A 101 9.79 -15.30 -11.78
C PRO A 101 10.15 -16.37 -10.74
N PHE A 102 9.21 -16.77 -9.88
CA PHE A 102 9.41 -17.78 -8.82
C PHE A 102 8.58 -19.04 -9.08
N GLY A 103 7.93 -19.12 -10.25
CA GLY A 103 7.02 -20.21 -10.60
C GLY A 103 7.75 -21.40 -11.24
N GLY A 104 7.09 -22.56 -11.17
CA GLY A 104 7.54 -23.84 -11.72
C GLY A 104 8.48 -24.65 -10.83
N GLY A 105 9.15 -25.63 -11.46
CA GLY A 105 9.94 -26.66 -10.77
C GLY A 105 9.10 -27.86 -10.33
N ASN A 106 9.77 -28.98 -10.02
CA ASN A 106 9.11 -30.22 -9.58
C ASN A 106 8.53 -30.11 -8.16
N HIS A 107 9.18 -29.34 -7.29
CA HIS A 107 8.68 -29.01 -5.95
C HIS A 107 8.50 -27.50 -5.81
N GLN A 108 7.51 -27.05 -5.03
CA GLN A 108 7.24 -25.62 -4.86
C GLN A 108 8.32 -24.93 -4.01
N HIS A 109 9.24 -24.24 -4.68
CA HIS A 109 10.28 -23.44 -4.04
C HIS A 109 10.61 -22.21 -4.90
N ILE A 110 11.26 -21.19 -4.33
CA ILE A 110 11.53 -19.94 -5.04
C ILE A 110 12.67 -20.09 -6.08
N GLY A 111 13.64 -20.97 -5.80
CA GLY A 111 14.77 -21.29 -6.68
C GLY A 111 15.80 -20.16 -6.87
N LYS A 112 15.54 -18.96 -6.35
CA LYS A 112 16.44 -17.80 -6.40
C LYS A 112 16.21 -16.87 -5.20
N PRO A 113 17.15 -15.97 -4.88
CA PRO A 113 16.95 -14.98 -3.82
C PRO A 113 15.70 -14.14 -4.07
N SER A 114 14.90 -13.94 -3.01
CA SER A 114 13.69 -13.11 -3.09
C SER A 114 13.96 -11.61 -2.97
N THR A 115 15.21 -11.22 -2.68
CA THR A 115 15.68 -9.83 -2.62
C THR A 115 16.01 -9.31 -4.02
N ILE A 116 15.42 -8.17 -4.38
CA ILE A 116 15.57 -7.57 -5.71
C ILE A 116 16.03 -6.13 -5.60
N ARG A 117 16.94 -5.71 -6.48
CA ARG A 117 17.45 -4.33 -6.55
C ARG A 117 16.37 -3.33 -6.99
N ARG A 118 16.55 -2.05 -6.64
CA ARG A 118 15.61 -0.96 -6.96
C ARG A 118 15.54 -0.63 -8.46
N ASP A 119 16.64 -0.80 -9.16
CA ASP A 119 16.83 -0.55 -10.60
C ASP A 119 16.31 -1.69 -11.49
N ALA A 120 15.89 -2.83 -10.91
CA ALA A 120 15.41 -3.96 -11.68
C ALA A 120 14.23 -3.59 -12.62
N PRO A 121 14.12 -4.22 -13.81
CA PRO A 121 13.06 -3.93 -14.77
C PRO A 121 11.68 -4.39 -14.27
N ALA A 122 10.63 -3.85 -14.89
CA ALA A 122 9.26 -4.33 -14.68
C ALA A 122 9.17 -5.82 -15.04
N GLY A 123 8.49 -6.61 -14.20
CA GLY A 123 8.48 -8.08 -14.34
C GLY A 123 9.52 -8.79 -13.45
N ARG A 124 10.68 -8.17 -13.20
CA ARG A 124 11.69 -8.68 -12.25
C ARG A 124 11.54 -8.10 -10.84
N LYS A 125 10.91 -6.92 -10.71
CA LYS A 125 10.53 -6.28 -9.43
C LYS A 125 9.43 -7.06 -8.69
N VAL A 126 9.77 -8.23 -8.14
CA VAL A 126 8.91 -9.11 -7.34
C VAL A 126 9.65 -9.55 -6.07
N GLY A 127 8.92 -9.94 -5.01
CA GLY A 127 9.54 -10.31 -3.73
C GLY A 127 9.87 -9.09 -2.84
N LEU A 128 11.01 -9.14 -2.18
CA LEU A 128 11.52 -8.11 -1.27
C LEU A 128 12.32 -7.06 -2.06
N ILE A 129 11.62 -6.03 -2.53
CA ILE A 129 12.20 -4.98 -3.38
C ILE A 129 12.99 -3.99 -2.52
N ALA A 130 14.26 -3.77 -2.88
CA ALA A 130 15.20 -2.87 -2.22
C ALA A 130 15.32 -3.10 -0.70
N ALA A 131 15.16 -4.35 -0.26
CA ALA A 131 15.28 -4.72 1.13
C ALA A 131 16.72 -4.49 1.64
N ARG A 132 16.86 -3.71 2.71
CA ARG A 132 18.13 -3.48 3.42
C ARG A 132 18.42 -4.54 4.48
N ARG A 133 17.37 -5.16 5.02
CA ARG A 133 17.40 -6.23 6.02
C ARG A 133 16.26 -7.20 5.73
N THR A 134 16.46 -8.48 6.00
CA THR A 134 15.44 -9.54 5.91
C THR A 134 15.29 -10.27 7.24
N GLY A 135 14.24 -11.09 7.37
CA GLY A 135 13.96 -11.83 8.60
C GLY A 135 13.18 -11.04 9.66
N ARG A 136 13.03 -11.61 10.85
CA ARG A 136 12.29 -10.99 11.97
C ARG A 136 13.03 -9.75 12.46
N LEU A 137 12.32 -8.63 12.55
CA LEU A 137 12.85 -7.42 13.18
C LEU A 137 13.07 -7.70 14.67
N ARG A 138 14.32 -7.56 15.12
CA ARG A 138 14.75 -7.61 16.52
C ARG A 138 15.61 -6.38 16.80
N GLY A 139 15.45 -5.76 17.98
CA GLY A 139 16.34 -4.72 18.51
C GLY A 139 16.24 -3.34 17.85
N THR A 140 15.09 -2.94 17.31
CA THR A 140 14.89 -1.55 16.86
C THR A 140 14.77 -0.64 18.08
N LYS A 141 15.56 0.45 18.17
CA LYS A 141 15.30 1.53 19.15
C LYS A 141 13.84 1.96 19.01
N THR A 142 13.03 1.75 20.04
CA THR A 142 11.73 2.41 20.16
C THR A 142 11.98 3.91 20.04
N VAL A 143 11.29 4.57 19.12
CA VAL A 143 11.29 6.04 19.09
C VAL A 143 10.66 6.46 20.40
N GLN A 144 11.46 7.03 21.31
CA GLN A 144 10.92 7.60 22.55
C GLN A 144 9.90 8.67 22.14
N GLU A 145 8.64 8.44 22.49
CA GLU A 145 7.63 9.49 22.44
C GLU A 145 8.03 10.51 23.51
N LYS A 146 8.60 11.65 23.09
CA LYS A 146 8.82 12.76 24.00
C LYS A 146 7.45 13.37 24.28
N GLU A 147 6.92 13.12 25.47
CA GLU A 147 5.86 13.93 26.06
C GLU A 147 6.40 15.37 26.18
N ASN A 148 5.72 16.30 25.50
CA ASN A 148 5.78 17.73 25.72
C ASN A 148 4.39 18.28 25.44
#